data_AF-A0A323UPY7-F1
#
_entry.id   AF-A0A323UPY7-F1
#
_cell.length_a   1.000
_cell.length_b   1.000
_cell.length_c   1.000
_cell.angle_alpha   90.00
_cell.angle_beta   90.00
_cell.angle_gamma   90.00
#
_symmetry.space_group_name_H-M   'P 1'
#
loop_
_entity.id
_entity.type
_entity.pdbx_description
1 polymer ?
#
loop_
_entity_poly.entity_id
_entity_poly.type
_entity_poly.pdbx_seq_one_letter_code
_entity_poly.pdbx_strand_id
1 'polypeptide(L)'
;MSISTIEIVRKWETANATVSVLTANNGSIKGYVLERPGPDTTQAGLRLRIPEGIYRLKWHNSNIDAVKQHNPVPLLYNNQVSEGRYILIHNGNYPHNTDGCLLVGETRGTDFVGSSVSMLQTLKAFLQSNGIENVNLSISSSYQ
;
A
#
# COMPACT_ATOMS: atom_id res chain seq x y z
N MET A 1 -1.35 24.82 2.13
CA MET A 1 -0.43 23.67 2.19
C MET A 1 -0.53 22.94 0.86
N SER A 2 0.58 22.60 0.20
CA SER A 2 0.51 21.77 -1.01
C SER A 2 0.20 20.33 -0.61
N ILE A 3 -0.71 19.68 -1.32
CA ILE A 3 -0.97 18.25 -1.14
C ILE A 3 0.22 17.47 -1.69
N SER A 4 0.78 16.59 -0.86
CA SER A 4 1.84 15.67 -1.28
C SER A 4 1.21 14.38 -1.84
N THR A 5 1.91 13.69 -2.74
CA THR A 5 1.41 12.46 -3.36
C THR A 5 2.39 11.30 -3.19
N ILE A 6 1.85 10.14 -2.84
CA ILE A 6 2.51 8.83 -3.01
C ILE A 6 1.95 8.22 -4.30
N GLU A 7 2.83 7.79 -5.18
CA GLU A 7 2.46 7.14 -6.44
C GLU A 7 2.80 5.66 -6.36
N ILE A 8 1.83 4.82 -6.70
CA ILE A 8 1.98 3.38 -6.86
C ILE A 8 1.61 3.03 -8.29
N VAL A 9 2.56 2.45 -9.02
CA VAL A 9 2.38 2.04 -10.42
C VAL A 9 2.56 0.53 -10.52
N ARG A 10 1.48 -0.20 -10.78
CA ARG A 10 1.50 -1.65 -11.01
C ARG A 10 2.31 -1.96 -12.27
N LYS A 11 3.32 -2.82 -12.13
CA LYS A 11 4.29 -3.13 -13.20
C LYS A 11 4.30 -4.59 -13.58
N TRP A 12 4.22 -5.48 -12.59
CA TRP A 12 4.34 -6.93 -12.81
C TRP A 12 3.16 -7.65 -12.17
N GLU A 13 2.57 -8.58 -12.88
CA GLU A 13 1.52 -9.45 -12.36
C GLU A 13 1.85 -10.91 -12.66
N THR A 14 1.60 -11.76 -11.68
CA THR A 14 1.62 -13.22 -11.80
C THR A 14 0.25 -13.77 -11.40
N ALA A 15 0.08 -15.09 -11.44
CA ALA A 15 -1.09 -15.74 -10.86
C ALA A 15 -1.23 -15.55 -9.34
N ASN A 16 -0.17 -15.12 -8.64
CA ASN A 16 -0.13 -15.06 -7.19
C ASN A 16 -0.13 -13.63 -6.62
N ALA A 17 0.37 -12.65 -7.37
CA ALA A 17 0.56 -11.30 -6.88
C ALA A 17 0.66 -10.25 -7.99
N THR A 18 0.49 -8.99 -7.58
CA THR A 18 0.89 -7.82 -8.35
C THR A 18 2.00 -7.08 -7.61
N VAL A 19 3.08 -6.75 -8.32
CA VAL A 19 4.17 -5.94 -7.79
C VAL A 19 4.20 -4.59 -8.52
N SER A 20 4.26 -3.54 -7.72
CA SER A 20 4.18 -2.15 -8.13
C SER A 20 5.45 -1.40 -7.73
N VAL A 21 5.78 -0.34 -8.47
CA VAL A 21 6.78 0.65 -8.05
C VAL A 21 6.10 1.71 -7.20
N LEU A 22 6.72 2.07 -6.07
CA LEU A 22 6.29 3.16 -5.19
C LEU A 22 7.27 4.32 -5.28
N THR A 23 6.76 5.53 -5.50
CA THR A 23 7.50 6.79 -5.45
C THR A 23 6.80 7.81 -4.56
N ALA A 24 7.55 8.55 -3.75
CA ALA A 24 7.03 9.65 -2.94
C ALA A 24 8.08 10.73 -2.71
N ASN A 25 7.67 11.88 -2.18
CA ASN A 25 8.53 13.01 -1.85
C ASN A 25 9.44 13.42 -3.04
N ASN A 26 8.80 13.71 -4.19
CA ASN A 26 9.47 14.07 -5.44
C ASN A 26 10.53 13.04 -5.90
N GLY A 27 10.25 11.75 -5.64
CA GLY A 27 11.10 10.63 -6.04
C GLY A 27 12.27 10.34 -5.10
N SER A 28 12.41 11.04 -3.97
CA SER A 28 13.43 10.72 -2.97
C SER A 28 13.10 9.43 -2.19
N ILE A 29 11.83 9.10 -2.04
CA ILE A 29 11.38 7.82 -1.49
C ILE A 29 11.05 6.92 -2.67
N LYS A 30 11.71 5.77 -2.75
CA LYS A 30 11.49 4.74 -3.77
C LYS A 30 11.39 3.38 -3.11
N GLY A 31 10.45 2.57 -3.58
CA GLY A 31 10.28 1.21 -3.10
C GLY A 31 9.34 0.42 -3.99
N TYR A 32 8.80 -0.65 -3.44
CA TYR A 32 7.87 -1.55 -4.11
C TYR A 32 6.67 -1.85 -3.22
N VAL A 33 5.58 -2.24 -3.87
CA VAL A 33 4.37 -2.71 -3.20
C VAL A 33 3.96 -4.05 -3.78
N LEU A 34 3.59 -4.99 -2.91
CA LEU A 34 2.96 -6.25 -3.28
C LEU A 34 1.47 -6.20 -2.90
N GLU A 35 0.63 -6.51 -3.88
CA GLU A 35 -0.82 -6.68 -3.75
C GLU A 35 -1.21 -8.10 -4.16
N ARG A 36 -2.46 -8.49 -3.88
CA ARG A 36 -3.11 -9.65 -4.53
C ARG A 36 -3.16 -9.44 -6.06
N PRO A 37 -3.19 -10.50 -6.87
CA PRO A 37 -3.36 -10.36 -8.31
C PRO A 37 -4.77 -9.83 -8.62
N GLY A 38 -5.00 -9.42 -9.87
CA GLY A 38 -6.34 -9.13 -10.34
C GLY A 38 -7.30 -10.34 -10.20
N PRO A 39 -8.61 -10.11 -10.26
CA PRO A 39 -9.28 -8.83 -10.55
C PRO A 39 -9.37 -7.89 -9.34
N ASP A 40 -9.75 -6.64 -9.62
CA ASP A 40 -9.97 -5.61 -8.62
C ASP A 40 -11.38 -5.75 -8.04
N THR A 41 -11.58 -5.35 -6.79
CA THR A 41 -12.92 -5.27 -6.19
C THR A 41 -12.98 -4.11 -5.22
N THR A 42 -14.18 -3.60 -4.94
CA THR A 42 -14.45 -2.68 -3.82
C THR A 42 -14.96 -3.40 -2.57
N GLN A 43 -15.32 -4.68 -2.69
CA GLN A 43 -15.92 -5.48 -1.61
C GLN A 43 -14.86 -6.02 -0.65
N ALA A 44 -15.20 -6.07 0.65
CA ALA A 44 -14.34 -6.63 1.69
C ALA A 44 -14.39 -8.16 1.70
N GLY A 45 -13.33 -8.80 2.23
CA GLY A 45 -13.32 -10.25 2.51
C GLY A 45 -13.09 -11.17 1.31
N LEU A 46 -12.82 -10.64 0.11
CA LEU A 46 -12.65 -11.45 -1.11
C LEU A 46 -11.20 -11.87 -1.42
N ARG A 47 -10.21 -11.45 -0.61
CA ARG A 47 -8.78 -11.69 -0.89
C ARG A 47 -8.31 -11.14 -2.25
N LEU A 48 -8.88 -9.99 -2.64
CA LEU A 48 -8.64 -9.31 -3.92
C LEU A 48 -8.16 -7.87 -3.67
N ARG A 49 -7.35 -7.35 -4.61
CA ARG A 49 -6.80 -6.00 -4.54
C ARG A 49 -7.88 -4.93 -4.73
N ILE A 50 -7.52 -3.69 -4.42
CA ILE A 50 -8.40 -2.52 -4.60
C ILE A 50 -8.33 -2.00 -6.04
N PRO A 51 -9.30 -1.22 -6.52
CA PRO A 51 -9.22 -0.59 -7.84
C PRO A 51 -8.13 0.47 -7.93
N GLU A 52 -7.69 0.78 -9.14
CA GLU A 52 -6.94 2.01 -9.40
C GLU A 52 -7.70 3.26 -8.95
N GLY A 53 -6.97 4.34 -8.69
CA GLY A 53 -7.55 5.63 -8.33
C GLY A 53 -6.77 6.37 -7.27
N ILE A 54 -7.39 7.46 -6.78
CA ILE A 54 -6.81 8.31 -5.75
C ILE A 54 -7.47 7.99 -4.40
N TYR A 55 -6.64 7.79 -3.40
CA TYR A 55 -7.03 7.41 -2.05
C TYR A 55 -6.57 8.46 -1.05
N ARG A 56 -7.44 8.74 -0.09
CA ARG A 56 -7.10 9.48 1.13
C ARG A 56 -6.53 8.49 2.15
N LEU A 57 -5.74 9.04 3.06
CA LEU A 57 -5.07 8.27 4.10
C LEU A 57 -5.51 8.70 5.48
N LYS A 58 -5.50 7.76 6.42
CA LYS A 58 -5.59 8.05 7.86
C LYS A 58 -4.84 7.01 8.68
N TRP A 59 -4.50 7.36 9.92
CA TRP A 59 -3.88 6.43 10.85
C TRP A 59 -4.90 5.41 11.38
N HIS A 60 -4.49 4.15 11.48
CA HIS A 60 -5.29 3.07 12.03
C HIS A 60 -4.45 2.13 12.90
N ASN A 61 -5.01 1.68 14.02
CA ASN A 61 -4.40 0.64 14.86
C ASN A 61 -4.99 -0.71 14.48
N SER A 62 -4.22 -1.51 13.74
CA SER A 62 -4.62 -2.84 13.27
C SER A 62 -4.63 -3.87 14.40
N ASN A 63 -5.55 -4.83 14.31
CA ASN A 63 -5.63 -6.00 15.18
C ASN A 63 -5.00 -7.27 14.55
N ILE A 64 -4.30 -7.15 13.43
CA ILE A 64 -3.54 -8.26 12.83
C ILE A 64 -2.23 -8.45 13.62
N ASP A 65 -1.97 -9.64 14.16
CA ASP A 65 -0.85 -9.87 15.09
C ASP A 65 0.51 -9.44 14.54
N ALA A 66 0.81 -9.78 13.27
CA ALA A 66 2.06 -9.39 12.61
C ALA A 66 2.20 -7.87 12.37
N VAL A 67 1.08 -7.13 12.38
CA VAL A 67 1.01 -5.69 12.11
C VAL A 67 0.92 -4.87 13.40
N LYS A 68 0.34 -5.43 14.47
CA LYS A 68 0.10 -4.74 15.76
C LYS A 68 1.35 -4.03 16.29
N GLN A 69 2.51 -4.68 16.22
CA GLN A 69 3.80 -4.14 16.68
C GLN A 69 4.28 -2.91 15.88
N HIS A 70 3.70 -2.66 14.70
CA HIS A 70 4.02 -1.53 13.83
C HIS A 70 2.92 -0.46 13.79
N ASN A 71 1.90 -0.58 14.64
CA ASN A 71 0.84 0.42 14.74
C ASN A 71 1.37 1.83 15.15
N PRO A 72 0.66 2.91 14.80
CA PRO A 72 -0.41 2.93 13.80
C PRO A 72 0.13 2.70 12.38
N VAL A 73 -0.69 2.15 11.49
CA VAL A 73 -0.39 1.97 10.06
C VAL A 73 -1.36 2.78 9.20
N PRO A 74 -0.97 3.20 7.98
CA PRO A 74 -1.87 3.94 7.09
C PRO A 74 -3.03 3.06 6.60
N LEU A 75 -4.23 3.63 6.59
CA LEU A 75 -5.45 3.07 6.00
C LEU A 75 -5.88 3.91 4.79
N LEU A 76 -6.19 3.23 3.68
CA LEU A 76 -6.66 3.84 2.43
C LEU A 76 -8.18 3.82 2.33
N TYR A 77 -8.74 4.91 1.84
CA TYR A 77 -10.18 5.01 1.52
C TYR A 77 -10.45 6.06 0.44
N ASN A 78 -11.55 5.90 -0.27
CA ASN A 78 -12.11 6.91 -1.17
C ASN A 78 -13.64 6.74 -1.25
N ASN A 79 -14.28 7.36 -2.25
CA ASN A 79 -15.73 7.26 -2.45
C ASN A 79 -16.21 5.85 -2.88
N GLN A 80 -15.34 5.01 -3.45
CA GLN A 80 -15.67 3.66 -3.91
C GLN A 80 -15.24 2.57 -2.94
N VAL A 81 -14.13 2.78 -2.23
CA VAL A 81 -13.56 1.86 -1.26
C VAL A 81 -13.72 2.46 0.14
N SER A 82 -14.70 1.93 0.88
CA SER A 82 -14.99 2.40 2.23
C SER A 82 -13.84 2.11 3.20
N GLU A 83 -13.73 2.95 4.23
CA GLU A 83 -12.77 2.73 5.34
C GLU A 83 -12.96 1.37 6.02
N GLY A 84 -14.20 0.87 6.07
CA GLY A 84 -14.55 -0.42 6.67
C GLY A 84 -14.00 -1.63 5.90
N ARG A 85 -13.36 -1.43 4.74
CA ARG A 85 -12.60 -2.49 4.07
C ARG A 85 -11.23 -2.73 4.71
N TYR A 86 -10.76 -1.81 5.55
CA TYR A 86 -9.48 -1.90 6.26
C TYR A 86 -8.30 -2.21 5.32
N ILE A 87 -8.18 -1.45 4.24
CA ILE A 87 -7.06 -1.56 3.31
C ILE A 87 -5.89 -0.80 3.90
N LEU A 88 -4.90 -1.53 4.39
CA LEU A 88 -3.75 -0.98 5.12
C LEU A 88 -2.50 -0.98 4.26
N ILE A 89 -1.57 -0.06 4.55
CA ILE A 89 -0.16 -0.19 4.15
C ILE A 89 0.60 -0.79 5.33
N HIS A 90 1.16 -1.98 5.17
CA HIS A 90 1.84 -2.65 6.29
C HIS A 90 3.01 -3.54 5.86
N ASN A 91 3.71 -4.06 6.86
CA ASN A 91 4.79 -5.02 6.71
C ASN A 91 4.27 -6.39 6.30
N GLY A 92 5.07 -7.11 5.53
CA GLY A 92 4.73 -8.40 4.94
C GLY A 92 5.48 -8.52 3.63
N ASN A 93 5.82 -9.75 3.25
CA ASN A 93 6.78 -9.95 2.17
C ASN A 93 6.22 -10.83 1.05
N TYR A 94 5.16 -11.59 1.32
CA TYR A 94 4.61 -12.59 0.42
C TYR A 94 3.10 -12.43 0.23
N PRO A 95 2.51 -13.02 -0.82
CA PRO A 95 1.10 -12.79 -1.17
C PRO A 95 0.11 -13.36 -0.14
N HIS A 96 0.55 -14.32 0.67
CA HIS A 96 -0.25 -14.88 1.76
C HIS A 96 -0.27 -13.97 3.02
N ASN A 97 0.55 -12.91 3.07
CA ASN A 97 0.53 -11.93 4.16
C ASN A 97 -0.51 -10.81 3.94
N THR A 98 -1.27 -10.86 2.84
CA THR A 98 -2.30 -9.86 2.53
C THR A 98 -3.56 -10.51 1.98
N ASP A 99 -4.71 -9.95 2.35
CA ASP A 99 -6.03 -10.27 1.80
C ASP A 99 -6.60 -9.10 0.96
N GLY A 100 -5.74 -8.15 0.57
CA GLY A 100 -6.11 -6.96 -0.21
C GLY A 100 -5.39 -5.67 0.22
N CYS A 101 -4.67 -5.70 1.34
CA CYS A 101 -3.76 -4.66 1.79
C CYS A 101 -2.52 -4.52 0.88
N LEU A 102 -1.82 -3.40 1.04
CA LEU A 102 -0.60 -3.05 0.32
C LEU A 102 0.61 -3.41 1.18
N LEU A 103 1.40 -4.39 0.76
CA LEU A 103 2.65 -4.77 1.43
C LEU A 103 3.82 -3.97 0.86
N VAL A 104 4.47 -3.14 1.65
CA VAL A 104 5.59 -2.31 1.19
C VAL A 104 6.93 -3.02 1.33
N GLY A 105 7.92 -2.68 0.50
CA GLY A 105 9.30 -3.09 0.65
C GLY A 105 10.29 -2.24 -0.14
N GLU A 106 11.57 -2.32 0.19
CA GLU A 106 12.66 -1.59 -0.49
C GLU A 106 13.15 -2.35 -1.73
N THR A 107 13.03 -3.68 -1.72
CA THR A 107 13.42 -4.57 -2.82
C THR A 107 12.23 -5.37 -3.29
N ARG A 108 12.33 -5.94 -4.50
CA ARG A 108 11.32 -6.85 -5.06
C ARG A 108 11.94 -8.13 -5.60
N GLY A 109 11.13 -9.17 -5.65
CA GLY A 109 11.34 -10.38 -6.44
C GLY A 109 10.04 -10.81 -7.11
N THR A 110 10.02 -11.99 -7.71
CA THR A 110 8.76 -12.62 -8.14
C THR A 110 7.93 -12.94 -6.90
N ASP A 111 6.69 -12.47 -6.86
CA ASP A 111 5.76 -12.69 -5.75
C ASP A 111 6.32 -12.28 -4.37
N PHE A 112 7.21 -11.29 -4.35
CA PHE A 112 7.95 -10.92 -3.14
C PHE A 112 8.32 -9.43 -3.08
N VAL A 113 8.28 -8.88 -1.86
CA VAL A 113 8.96 -7.63 -1.49
C VAL A 113 9.84 -7.84 -0.27
N GLY A 114 10.99 -7.15 -0.22
CA GLY A 114 11.98 -7.27 0.87
C GLY A 114 12.12 -5.99 1.69
N SER A 115 12.71 -6.11 2.89
CA SER A 115 12.92 -4.98 3.82
C SER A 115 11.62 -4.21 4.17
N SER A 116 10.51 -4.94 4.34
CA SER A 116 9.18 -4.34 4.49
C SER A 116 9.01 -3.43 5.70
N VAL A 117 9.61 -3.79 6.84
CA VAL A 117 9.59 -2.96 8.06
C VAL A 117 10.31 -1.63 7.86
N SER A 118 11.48 -1.65 7.22
CA SER A 118 12.27 -0.43 6.94
C SER A 118 11.51 0.51 6.01
N MET A 119 10.95 -0.02 4.91
CA MET A 119 10.12 0.77 4.00
C MET A 119 8.87 1.35 4.68
N LEU A 120 8.20 0.57 5.53
CA LEU A 120 7.05 1.04 6.31
C LEU A 120 7.44 2.18 7.24
N GLN A 121 8.59 2.11 7.92
CA GLN A 121 9.09 3.19 8.77
C GLN A 121 9.38 4.46 7.97
N THR A 122 10.05 4.35 6.83
CA THR A 122 10.30 5.47 5.91
C THR A 122 9.00 6.14 5.48
N LEU A 123 8.00 5.35 5.07
CA LEU A 123 6.71 5.89 4.64
C LEU A 123 5.96 6.54 5.80
N LYS A 124 5.99 5.93 7.00
CA LYS A 124 5.37 6.52 8.19
C LYS A 124 5.98 7.87 8.56
N ALA A 125 7.30 7.98 8.52
CA ALA A 125 8.00 9.24 8.80
C ALA A 125 7.60 10.34 7.79
N PHE A 126 7.48 9.99 6.52
CA PHE A 126 6.99 10.91 5.48
C PHE A 126 5.55 11.37 5.72
N LEU A 127 4.65 10.44 6.05
CA LEU A 127 3.25 10.77 6.34
C LEU A 127 3.12 11.63 7.61
N GLN A 128 3.93 11.36 8.63
CA GLN A 128 3.96 12.15 9.87
C GLN A 128 4.45 13.57 9.62
N SER A 129 5.53 13.75 8.85
CA SER A 129 6.10 15.08 8.59
C SER A 129 5.21 15.98 7.73
N ASN A 130 4.39 15.39 6.85
CA ASN A 130 3.47 16.14 5.99
C ASN A 130 2.06 16.33 6.61
N GLY A 131 1.74 15.59 7.67
CA GLY A 131 0.36 15.39 8.10
C GLY A 131 -0.36 14.44 7.13
N ILE A 132 -0.80 13.28 7.62
CA ILE A 132 -1.33 12.18 6.78
C ILE A 132 -2.54 12.62 5.94
N GLU A 133 -3.34 13.55 6.46
CA GLU A 133 -4.51 14.13 5.81
C GLU A 133 -4.18 15.04 4.62
N ASN A 134 -2.92 15.51 4.53
CA ASN A 134 -2.41 16.32 3.43
C ASN A 134 -1.66 15.48 2.39
N VAL A 135 -1.75 14.14 2.48
CA VAL A 135 -1.13 13.21 1.54
C VAL A 135 -2.21 12.38 0.84
N ASN A 136 -2.18 12.38 -0.49
CA ASN A 136 -2.94 11.45 -1.31
C ASN A 136 -2.07 10.29 -1.77
N LEU A 137 -2.68 9.13 -2.00
CA LEU A 137 -2.04 7.99 -2.64
C LEU A 137 -2.74 7.69 -3.97
N SER A 138 -1.98 7.67 -5.06
CA SER A 138 -2.46 7.34 -6.40
C SER A 138 -2.03 5.93 -6.79
N ILE A 139 -2.97 5.10 -7.24
CA ILE A 139 -2.71 3.78 -7.80
C ILE A 139 -3.06 3.79 -9.29
N SER A 140 -2.14 3.34 -10.13
CA SER A 140 -2.31 3.17 -11.57
C SER A 140 -1.56 1.94 -12.06
N SER A 141 -1.77 1.53 -13.32
CA SER A 141 -1.07 0.42 -13.94
C SER A 141 -0.30 0.84 -15.19
N SER A 142 0.84 0.21 -15.38
CA SER A 142 1.69 0.31 -16.55
C SER A 142 2.48 -0.99 -16.65
N TYR A 143 1.75 -2.06 -16.96
CA TYR A 143 2.26 -3.43 -16.99
C TYR A 143 3.37 -3.61 -18.04
N GLN A 144 4.27 -4.55 -17.76
CA GLN A 144 5.40 -4.96 -18.61
C GLN A 144 5.23 -6.38 -19.11
#